data_AF-A0A453DMP9-F1
#
_entry.id   AF-A0A453DMP9-F1
#
_cell.length_a   1.000
_cell.length_b   1.000
_cell.length_c   1.000
_cell.angle_alpha   90.00
_cell.angle_beta   90.00
_cell.angle_gamma   90.00
#
_symmetry.space_group_name_H-M   'P 1'
#
loop_
_entity.id
_entity.type
_entity.pdbx_description
1 polymer ?
#
loop_
_entity_poly.entity_id
_entity_poly.type
_entity_poly.pdbx_seq_one_letter_code
_entity_poly.pdbx_strand_id
1 'polypeptide(L)' 'MDGIKYAVFTEKSLRLLGKNQYTFNVESGFTKTEIKHWVELFFGVKVVAVRDESLMHGFGKSDM' A
#
# COMPACT_ATOMS: atom_id res chain seq x y z
N MET A 1 -14.61 -1.50 -5.98
CA MET A 1 -13.91 -0.71 -4.94
C MET A 1 -12.81 -1.59 -4.33
N ASP A 2 -12.08 -2.31 -5.17
CA ASP A 2 -11.49 -3.61 -4.77
C ASP A 2 -9.95 -3.60 -4.68
N GLY A 3 -9.34 -2.44 -4.95
CA GLY A 3 -7.91 -2.31 -5.14
C GLY A 3 -7.06 -2.13 -3.89
N ILE A 4 -7.63 -1.53 -2.83
CA ILE A 4 -6.93 -1.25 -1.59
C ILE A 4 -7.52 -2.17 -0.54
N LYS A 5 -6.77 -3.20 -0.18
CA LYS A 5 -7.27 -4.32 0.60
C LYS A 5 -7.29 -3.97 2.09
N TYR A 6 -6.11 -3.80 2.69
CA TYR A 6 -5.98 -3.65 4.13
C TYR A 6 -4.79 -2.78 4.52
N ALA A 7 -4.91 -2.08 5.65
CA ALA A 7 -3.78 -1.46 6.32
C ALA A 7 -2.85 -2.54 6.89
N VAL A 8 -1.55 -2.32 6.79
CA VAL A 8 -0.53 -3.24 7.27
C VAL A 8 -0.12 -2.87 8.70
N PHE A 9 -0.22 -3.81 9.63
CA PHE A 9 0.14 -3.63 11.04
C PHE A 9 1.31 -4.53 11.43
N THR A 10 2.52 -4.05 11.17
CA THR A 10 3.79 -4.60 11.65
C THR A 10 4.43 -3.62 12.62
N GLU A 11 5.43 -4.05 13.39
CA GLU A 11 6.17 -3.13 14.27
C GLU A 11 6.73 -1.92 13.50
N LYS A 12 7.24 -2.16 12.29
CA LYS A 12 7.73 -1.10 11.40
C LYS A 12 6.61 -0.12 11.01
N SER A 13 5.45 -0.61 10.55
CA SER A 13 4.37 0.26 10.13
C SER A 13 3.72 1.01 11.29
N LEU A 14 3.66 0.44 12.49
CA LEU A 14 3.21 1.14 13.70
C LEU A 14 4.16 2.28 14.10
N ARG A 15 5.48 2.09 13.99
CA ARG A 15 6.47 3.16 14.20
C ARG A 15 6.34 4.27 13.15
N LEU A 16 6.00 3.92 11.91
CA LEU A 16 5.77 4.87 10.81
C LEU A 16 4.44 5.62 10.96
N LEU A 17 3.42 4.97 11.52
CA LEU A 17 2.12 5.56 11.80
C LEU A 17 2.25 6.78 12.71
N GLY A 18 3.08 6.70 13.76
CA GLY A 18 3.39 7.85 14.63
C GLY A 18 4.10 9.01 13.92
N LYS A 19 4.58 8.82 12.69
CA LYS A 19 5.17 9.84 11.81
C LYS A 19 4.25 10.22 10.64
N ASN A 20 2.96 9.93 10.74
CA ASN A 20 1.96 10.14 9.68
C ASN A 20 2.29 9.41 8.37
N GLN A 21 2.98 8.27 8.45
CA GLN A 21 3.22 7.39 7.31
C GLN A 21 2.39 6.12 7.45
N TYR A 22 1.52 5.89 6.49
CA TYR A 22 0.57 4.79 6.48
C TYR A 22 1.00 3.76 5.43
N THR A 23 0.72 2.49 5.68
CA THR A 23 1.10 1.38 4.79
C THR A 23 -0.13 0.54 4.50
N PHE A 24 -0.40 0.31 3.21
CA PHE A 24 -1.55 -0.44 2.74
C PHE A 24 -1.10 -1.48 1.72
N ASN A 25 -1.75 -2.65 1.73
CA ASN A 25 -1.63 -3.61 0.65
C ASN A 25 -2.60 -3.21 -0.47
N VAL A 26 -2.05 -3.09 -1.67
CA VAL A 26 -2.79 -2.71 -2.89
C VAL A 26 -2.63 -3.81 -3.93
N GLU A 27 -3.61 -3.98 -4.81
CA GLU A 27 -3.49 -4.93 -5.91
C GLU A 27 -2.43 -4.50 -6.93
N SER A 28 -1.74 -5.48 -7.51
CA SER A 28 -0.75 -5.24 -8.57
C SER A 28 -1.46 -4.75 -9.83
N GLY A 29 -1.45 -3.45 -10.05
CA GLY A 29 -2.17 -2.81 -11.16
C GLY A 29 -2.48 -1.34 -10.90
N PHE A 30 -2.50 -0.92 -9.62
CA PHE A 30 -2.72 0.47 -9.26
C PHE A 30 -1.46 1.31 -9.43
N THR A 31 -1.60 2.45 -10.09
CA THR A 31 -0.58 3.48 -10.19
C THR A 31 -0.54 4.34 -8.93
N LYS A 32 0.61 4.98 -8.66
CA LYS A 32 0.77 5.91 -7.52
C LYS A 32 -0.25 7.04 -7.53
N THR A 33 -0.65 7.51 -8.71
CA THR A 33 -1.63 8.59 -8.87
C THR A 33 -3.03 8.13 -8.50
N GLU A 34 -3.43 6.93 -8.90
CA GLU A 34 -4.74 6.35 -8.53
C GLU A 34 -4.81 6.10 -7.03
N ILE A 35 -3.75 5.55 -6.43
CA ILE A 35 -3.66 5.34 -4.97
C ILE A 35 -3.77 6.69 -4.26
N LYS A 36 -3.00 7.69 -4.71
CA LYS A 36 -3.04 9.04 -4.13
C LYS A 36 -4.45 9.61 -4.16
N HIS A 37 -5.07 9.63 -5.34
CA HIS A 37 -6.38 10.24 -5.55
C HIS A 37 -7.45 9.56 -4.71
N TRP A 38 -7.43 8.23 -4.62
CA TRP A 38 -8.36 7.48 -3.79
C TRP A 38 -8.20 7.81 -2.31
N VAL A 39 -6.97 7.85 -1.79
CA VAL A 39 -6.72 8.16 -0.36
C VAL A 39 -7.18 9.58 -0.02
N GLU A 40 -6.92 10.54 -0.90
CA GLU A 40 -7.33 11.94 -0.72
C GLU A 40 -8.85 12.08 -0.71
N LEU A 41 -9.55 11.43 -1.65
CA LEU A 41 -11.02 11.48 -1.72
C LEU A 41 -11.71 10.74 -0.57
N PHE A 42 -11.25 9.55 -0.22
CA PHE A 42 -11.92 8.69 0.74
C PHE A 42 -11.76 9.20 2.18
N PHE A 43 -10.56 9.66 2.54
CA PHE A 43 -10.26 10.14 3.89
C PHE A 43 -10.31 11.67 4.04
N GLY A 44 -10.48 12.43 2.94
CA GLY A 44 -10.49 13.89 2.98
C GLY A 44 -9.13 14.49 3.40
N VAL A 45 -8.04 13.83 3.05
CA VAL A 45 -6.66 14.25 3.41
C VAL A 45 -5.88 14.72 2.20
N LYS A 46 -4.70 15.31 2.43
CA LYS A 46 -3.73 15.62 1.37
C LYS A 46 -2.55 14.65 1.47
N VAL A 47 -2.27 13.92 0.39
CA VAL A 47 -1.16 12.97 0.34
C VAL A 47 0.07 13.67 -0.22
N VAL A 48 1.14 13.70 0.57
CA VAL A 48 2.41 14.36 0.21
C VAL A 48 3.20 13.53 -0.80
N ALA A 49 3.29 12.22 -0.58
CA ALA A 49 4.01 11.30 -1.44
C ALA A 49 3.46 9.88 -1.29
N VAL A 50 3.50 9.10 -2.38
CA VAL A 50 3.19 7.66 -2.40
C VAL A 50 4.47 6.89 -2.68
N ARG A 51 4.75 5.90 -1.84
CA ARG A 51 5.83 4.92 -2.04
C ARG A 51 5.21 3.55 -2.25
N ASP A 52 5.74 2.81 -3.21
CA ASP A 52 5.38 1.43 -3.51
C ASP A 52 6.58 0.53 -3.27
N GLU A 53 6.31 -0.68 -2.77
CA GLU A 53 7.31 -1.73 -2.63
C GLU A 53 6.65 -3.01 -3.13
N SER A 54 7.09 -3.48 -4.30
CA SER A 54 6.58 -4.71 -4.89
C SER A 54 7.21 -5.89 -4.18
N LEU A 55 6.43 -6.57 -3.36
CA LEU A 55 6.82 -7.88 -2.82
C LEU A 55 6.74 -8.90 -3.96
N MET A 56 7.91 -9.31 -4.45
CA MET A 56 8.02 -10.48 -5.32
C MET A 56 7.66 -11.71 -4.48
N HIS A 57 6.59 -12.42 -4.85
CA HIS A 57 6.39 -13.77 -4.34
C HIS A 57 7.55 -14.63 -4.88
N GLY A 58 8.34 -15.22 -4.00
CA GLY A 58 9.42 -16.11 -4.40
C GLY A 58 8.87 -17.23 -5.30
N PHE A 59 9.58 -17.49 -6.41
CA PHE A 59 9.30 -18.61 -7.30
C PHE A 59 9.25 -19.91 -6.49
N GLY A 60 8.03 -20.35 -6.16
CA GLY A 60 7.76 -21.55 -5.39
C GLY A 60 7.54 -22.74 -6.32
N LYS A 61 8.64 -23.46 -6.55
CA LYS A 61 8.77 -24.86 -7.01
C LYS A 61 8.35 -25.18 -8.44
N SER A 62 9.34 -25.73 -9.13
CA SER A 62 9.22 -26.73 -10.19
C SER A 62 8.16 -27.78 -9.81
N ASP A 63 7.11 -27.87 -10.62
CA ASP A 63 6.44 -29.15 -10.83
C ASP A 63 6.91 -29.68 -12.19
N MET A 64 7.42 -30.90 -12.14
CA MET A 64 7.75 -31.75 -13.29
C MET A 64 6.52 -32.02 -14.15
#